data_AF-G2JC52-F1
#
_entry.id   AF-G2JC52-F1
#
_cell.length_a   1.000
_cell.length_b   1.000
_cell.length_c   1.000
_cell.angle_alpha   90.00
_cell.angle_beta   90.00
_cell.angle_gamma   90.00
#
_symmetry.space_group_name_H-M   'P 1'
#
loop_
_entity.id
_entity.type
_entity.pdbx_description
1 polymer ?
#
loop_
_entity_poly.entity_id
_entity_poly.type
_entity_poly.pdbx_seq_one_letter_code
_entity_poly.pdbx_strand_id
1 'polypeptide(L)'
;MVGADGEFMHVLNADKSGTVTVRLLKTSPVNAQLMGLYDTQAADSRLYGQNVITVHQTQSGDTIVCRGCAFKKMPDLSYKKDDEPVEWVFAAGKIDAILGNYT
;
A
#
# COMPACT_ATOMS: atom_id res chain seq x y z
N MET A 1 -25.11 15.55 7.42
CA MET A 1 -25.90 16.65 6.82
C MET A 1 -27.36 16.20 6.80
N VAL A 2 -28.34 17.11 6.78
CA VAL A 2 -29.78 16.79 6.69
C VAL A 2 -30.31 17.46 5.42
N GLY A 3 -31.18 16.80 4.66
CA GLY A 3 -31.78 17.39 3.46
C GLY A 3 -32.59 18.62 3.84
N ALA A 4 -32.72 19.62 2.96
CA ALA A 4 -33.51 20.83 3.23
C ALA A 4 -35.01 20.54 3.51
N ASP A 5 -35.43 19.29 3.29
CA ASP A 5 -36.72 18.67 3.52
C ASP A 5 -36.81 17.85 4.83
N GLY A 6 -35.74 17.77 5.63
CA GLY A 6 -35.72 17.08 6.92
C GLY A 6 -35.52 15.56 6.84
N GLU A 7 -35.33 15.01 5.63
CA GLU A 7 -35.11 13.58 5.42
C GLU A 7 -33.63 13.19 5.58
N PHE A 8 -33.41 11.91 5.86
CA PHE A 8 -32.09 11.34 6.18
C PHE A 8 -31.12 11.49 5.00
N MET A 9 -30.00 12.20 5.22
CA MET A 9 -28.90 12.21 4.26
C MET A 9 -27.87 11.16 4.66
N HIS A 10 -27.76 10.09 3.87
CA HIS A 10 -26.63 9.18 3.95
C HIS A 10 -25.42 9.83 3.26
N VAL A 11 -24.40 10.19 4.03
CA VAL A 11 -23.05 10.43 3.48
C VAL A 11 -22.30 9.11 3.63
N LEU A 12 -22.47 8.22 2.65
CA LEU A 12 -21.78 6.93 2.63
C LEU A 12 -20.44 7.08 1.88
N ASN A 13 -19.44 7.64 2.53
CA ASN A 13 -18.07 7.59 2.02
C ASN A 13 -17.49 6.21 2.36
N ALA A 14 -17.60 5.27 1.41
CA ALA A 14 -16.84 4.03 1.46
C ALA A 14 -15.38 4.33 1.08
N ASP A 15 -14.69 5.09 1.94
CA ASP A 15 -13.29 5.41 1.77
C ASP A 15 -12.48 4.12 1.78
N LYS A 16 -11.90 3.81 0.62
CA LYS A 16 -11.02 2.66 0.41
C LYS A 16 -9.55 3.07 0.43
N SER A 17 -9.26 4.31 0.78
CA SER A 17 -7.89 4.80 0.91
C SER A 17 -7.25 4.21 2.16
N GLY A 18 -5.94 3.99 2.13
CA GLY A 18 -5.24 3.37 3.24
C GLY A 18 -3.73 3.51 3.15
N THR A 19 -3.05 2.91 4.12
CA THR A 19 -1.58 2.81 4.13
C THR A 19 -1.19 1.34 4.05
N VAL A 20 -0.28 1.01 3.15
CA VAL A 20 0.29 -0.33 2.99
C VAL A 20 1.73 -0.28 3.47
N THR A 21 2.06 -1.11 4.44
CA THR A 21 3.42 -1.21 4.98
C THR A 21 4.01 -2.55 4.61
N VAL A 22 5.13 -2.54 3.87
CA VAL A 22 5.85 -3.73 3.42
C VAL A 22 7.16 -3.82 4.20
N ARG A 23 7.32 -4.88 4.98
CA ARG A 23 8.53 -5.13 5.80
C ARG A 23 9.29 -6.30 5.19
N LEU A 24 10.52 -6.05 4.76
CA LEU A 24 11.37 -7.05 4.12
C LEU A 24 12.72 -7.12 4.83
N LEU A 25 13.32 -8.31 4.88
CA LEU A 25 14.69 -8.46 5.35
C LEU A 25 15.66 -7.66 4.47
N LYS A 26 16.72 -7.11 5.05
CA LYS A 26 17.66 -6.23 4.34
C LYS A 26 18.33 -6.92 3.15
N THR A 27 18.59 -8.22 3.27
CA THR A 27 19.21 -9.08 2.24
C THR A 27 18.27 -9.46 1.10
N SER A 28 16.97 -9.12 1.19
CA SER A 28 16.01 -9.48 0.15
C SER A 28 16.32 -8.76 -1.17
N PRO A 29 16.35 -9.46 -2.31
CA PRO A 29 16.53 -8.83 -3.62
C PRO A 29 15.38 -7.87 -3.97
N VAL A 30 14.22 -8.03 -3.32
CA VAL A 30 13.05 -7.16 -3.50
C VAL A 30 13.32 -5.75 -2.98
N ASN A 31 14.20 -5.57 -1.98
CA ASN A 31 14.57 -4.22 -1.52
C ASN A 31 15.27 -3.40 -2.59
N ALA A 32 16.15 -4.02 -3.40
CA ALA A 32 16.82 -3.33 -4.49
C ALA A 32 15.82 -2.90 -5.58
N GLN A 33 14.81 -3.74 -5.85
CA GLN A 33 13.73 -3.41 -6.78
C GLN A 33 12.88 -2.24 -6.27
N LEU A 34 12.53 -2.24 -4.98
CA LEU A 34 11.77 -1.15 -4.35
C LEU A 34 12.55 0.17 -4.37
N MET A 35 13.87 0.12 -4.20
CA MET A 35 14.72 1.31 -4.33
C MET A 35 14.68 1.90 -5.75
N GLY A 36 14.83 1.06 -6.78
CA GLY A 36 14.73 1.53 -8.17
C GLY A 36 13.34 2.08 -8.53
N LEU A 37 12.27 1.49 -7.99
CA LEU A 37 10.91 1.99 -8.15
C LEU A 37 10.72 3.35 -7.45
N TYR A 38 11.31 3.53 -6.27
CA TYR A 38 11.29 4.81 -5.56
C TYR A 38 12.01 5.90 -6.37
N ASP A 39 13.21 5.62 -6.89
CA ASP A 39 13.97 6.56 -7.72
C ASP A 39 13.21 6.94 -8.99
N THR A 40 12.55 5.96 -9.62
CA THR A 40 11.71 6.20 -10.81
C THR A 40 10.51 7.10 -10.48
N GLN A 41 9.85 6.90 -9.33
CA GLN A 41 8.78 7.81 -8.89
C GLN A 41 9.32 9.19 -8.57
N ALA A 42 10.45 9.29 -7.87
CA ALA A 42 11.08 10.57 -7.54
C ALA A 42 11.50 11.37 -8.78
N ALA A 43 11.84 10.69 -9.88
CA ALA A 43 12.22 11.33 -11.14
C ALA A 43 11.05 12.02 -11.88
N ASP A 44 9.83 11.48 -11.77
CA ASP A 44 8.64 12.06 -12.42
C ASP A 44 7.43 12.05 -11.47
N SER A 45 6.98 13.25 -11.09
CA SER A 45 5.81 13.46 -10.24
C SER A 45 4.52 12.89 -10.83
N ARG A 46 4.45 12.67 -12.16
CA ARG A 46 3.31 12.03 -12.83
C ARG A 46 3.21 10.54 -12.48
N LEU A 47 4.31 9.90 -12.12
CA LEU A 47 4.36 8.47 -11.79
C LEU A 47 4.00 8.19 -10.32
N TYR A 48 3.91 9.23 -9.50
CA TYR A 48 3.40 9.10 -8.13
C TYR A 48 1.95 8.61 -8.14
N GLY A 49 1.69 7.57 -7.36
CA GLY A 49 0.35 7.00 -7.24
C GLY A 49 -0.06 6.16 -8.44
N GLN A 50 0.86 5.74 -9.31
CA GLN A 50 0.54 4.77 -10.38
C GLN A 50 0.83 3.32 -9.98
N ASN A 51 1.49 3.07 -8.84
CA ASN A 51 1.82 1.71 -8.46
C ASN A 51 0.57 0.92 -8.08
N VAL A 52 0.60 -0.37 -8.39
CA VAL A 52 -0.40 -1.35 -7.95
C VAL A 52 0.33 -2.43 -7.16
N ILE A 53 -0.10 -2.65 -5.93
CA ILE A 53 0.43 -3.70 -5.06
C ILE A 53 -0.65 -4.76 -4.93
N THR A 54 -0.33 -5.99 -5.36
CA THR A 54 -1.22 -7.14 -5.18
C THR A 54 -0.61 -8.07 -4.16
N VAL A 55 -1.35 -8.33 -3.09
CA VAL A 55 -1.00 -9.31 -2.06
C VAL A 55 -1.90 -10.51 -2.26
N HIS A 56 -1.30 -11.65 -2.57
CA HIS A 56 -2.01 -12.91 -2.76
C HIS A 56 -1.57 -13.92 -1.70
N GLN A 57 -2.48 -14.31 -0.83
CA GLN A 57 -2.25 -15.34 0.19
C GLN A 57 -2.71 -16.69 -0.39
N THR A 58 -1.76 -17.52 -0.80
CA THR A 58 -2.05 -18.80 -1.47
C THR A 58 -2.75 -19.82 -0.58
N GLN A 59 -2.63 -19.71 0.74
CA GLN A 59 -3.18 -20.70 1.68
C GLN A 59 -4.66 -20.47 1.98
N SER A 60 -5.10 -19.22 2.09
CA SER A 60 -6.50 -18.85 2.29
C SER A 60 -7.23 -18.53 0.98
N GLY A 61 -6.48 -18.20 -0.08
CA GLY A 61 -7.04 -17.64 -1.32
C GLY A 61 -7.32 -16.15 -1.26
N ASP A 62 -6.88 -15.45 -0.20
CA ASP A 62 -7.10 -14.00 -0.08
C ASP A 62 -6.33 -13.24 -1.16
N THR A 63 -7.00 -12.31 -1.81
CA THR A 63 -6.40 -11.40 -2.79
C THR A 63 -6.71 -9.96 -2.41
N ILE A 64 -5.68 -9.21 -2.03
CA ILE A 64 -5.78 -7.78 -1.72
C ILE A 64 -5.07 -7.01 -2.83
N VAL A 65 -5.81 -6.11 -3.48
CA VAL A 65 -5.30 -5.25 -4.55
C VAL A 65 -5.35 -3.80 -4.10
N CYS A 66 -4.19 -3.21 -3.93
CA CYS A 66 -3.99 -1.81 -3.59
C CYS A 66 -3.61 -1.06 -4.87
N ARG A 67 -4.47 -0.14 -5.30
CA ARG A 67 -4.29 0.73 -6.48
C ARG A 67 -4.02 2.15 -6.03
N GLY A 68 -3.31 2.90 -6.87
CA GLY A 68 -3.02 4.28 -6.56
C GLY A 68 -1.88 4.42 -5.54
N CYS A 69 -0.95 3.46 -5.49
CA CYS A 69 0.06 3.39 -4.46
C CYS A 69 1.24 4.34 -4.76
N ALA A 70 1.60 5.17 -3.79
CA ALA A 70 2.76 6.05 -3.84
C ALA A 70 3.67 5.80 -2.64
N PHE A 71 4.99 5.86 -2.82
CA PHE A 71 5.91 5.82 -1.69
C PHE A 71 5.75 7.09 -0.82
N LYS A 72 5.64 6.92 0.50
CA LYS A 72 5.61 8.06 1.44
C LYS A 72 7.00 8.61 1.74
N LYS A 73 7.99 7.73 1.93
CA LYS A 73 9.37 8.07 2.29
C LYS A 73 10.30 6.93 1.90
N MET A 74 11.55 7.26 1.56
CA MET A 74 12.65 6.31 1.55
C MET A 74 12.87 5.74 2.98
N PRO A 75 13.05 4.42 3.14
CA PRO A 75 13.26 3.81 4.44
C PRO A 75 14.59 4.26 5.06
N ASP A 76 14.62 4.36 6.39
CA ASP A 76 15.85 4.64 7.12
C ASP A 76 16.74 3.38 7.13
N LEU A 77 17.80 3.39 6.31
CA LEU A 77 18.75 2.29 6.22
C LEU A 77 19.72 2.32 7.42
N SER A 78 19.33 1.68 8.52
CA SER A 78 20.25 1.45 9.63
C SER A 78 21.23 0.30 9.34
N TYR A 79 22.47 0.44 9.79
CA TYR A 79 23.53 -0.57 9.68
C TYR A 79 23.90 -1.11 11.07
N LYS A 80 22.88 -1.55 11.81
CA LYS A 80 23.09 -2.19 13.11
C LYS A 80 23.50 -3.65 12.92
N LYS A 81 24.08 -4.22 13.98
CA LYS A 81 24.57 -5.61 14.02
C LYS A 81 23.42 -6.63 13.95
N ASP A 82 22.21 -6.21 14.32
CA ASP A 82 20.98 -6.99 14.23
C ASP A 82 20.29 -6.78 12.87
N ASP A 83 19.77 -7.86 12.30
CA ASP A 83 19.06 -7.90 11.00
C ASP A 83 17.66 -7.29 11.15
N GLU A 84 17.60 -5.95 11.21
CA GLU A 84 16.34 -5.20 11.31
C GLU A 84 15.66 -5.15 9.92
N PRO A 85 14.36 -5.46 9.83
CA PRO A 85 13.64 -5.41 8.57
C PRO A 85 13.53 -3.97 8.07
N VAL A 86 13.72 -3.79 6.76
CA VAL A 86 13.51 -2.52 6.07
C VAL A 86 12.02 -2.32 5.85
N GLU A 87 11.48 -1.21 6.35
CA GLU A 87 10.06 -0.88 6.28
C GLU A 87 9.77 0.14 5.18
N TRP A 88 8.98 -0.29 4.18
CA TRP A 88 8.49 0.56 3.11
C TRP A 88 7.04 0.93 3.33
N VAL A 89 6.73 2.22 3.32
CA VAL A 89 5.37 2.72 3.55
C VAL A 89 4.81 3.33 2.27
N PHE A 90 3.64 2.84 1.87
CA PHE A 90 2.90 3.29 0.70
C PHE A 90 1.58 3.92 1.10
N ALA A 91 1.23 5.05 0.49
CA ALA A 91 -0.13 5.59 0.52
C ALA A 91 -0.92 4.98 -0.64
N ALA A 92 -2.00 4.26 -0.35
CA ALA A 92 -2.86 3.65 -1.36
C ALA A 92 -4.14 4.48 -1.51
N GLY A 93 -4.47 4.86 -2.75
CA GLY A 93 -5.72 5.57 -3.05
C GLY A 93 -6.96 4.66 -2.94
N LYS A 94 -6.81 3.37 -3.26
CA LYS A 94 -7.90 2.40 -3.17
C LYS A 94 -7.38 1.00 -2.85
N ILE A 95 -7.92 0.39 -1.80
CA ILE A 95 -7.64 -0.99 -1.40
C ILE A 95 -8.93 -1.79 -1.58
N ASP A 96 -8.85 -2.85 -2.37
CA ASP A 96 -9.93 -3.83 -2.50
C ASP A 96 -9.41 -5.18 -2.02
N ALA A 97 -10.16 -5.85 -1.15
CA ALA A 97 -9.82 -7.17 -0.63
C ALA A 97 -10.92 -8.16 -1.01
N ILE A 98 -10.51 -9.29 -1.56
CA ILE A 98 -11.35 -10.47 -1.76
C ILE A 98 -10.82 -11.50 -0.77
N LEU A 99 -11.62 -11.84 0.23
CA LEU A 99 -11.28 -12.88 1.20
C LEU A 99 -11.62 -14.24 0.61
N GLY A 100 -10.68 -15.17 0.71
CA GLY A 100 -10.89 -16.58 0.39
C GLY A 100 -11.34 -17.36 1.62
N ASN A 101 -11.84 -18.57 1.40
CA ASN A 101 -12.23 -19.50 2.46
C ASN A 101 -11.22 -20.64 2.54
N TYR A 102 -10.76 -20.95 3.75
CA TYR A 102 -10.07 -22.21 4.02
C TYR A 102 -11.03 -23.37 3.74
N THR A 103 -10.69 -24.23 2.77
CA THR A 103 -11.36 -25.51 2.51
C THR A 103 -10.35 -26.63 2.69
#